data_AF-A0A542DV53-F1
#
_entry.id   AF-A0A542DV53-F1
#
_cell.length_a   1.000
_cell.length_b   1.000
_cell.length_c   1.000
_cell.angle_alpha   90.00
_cell.angle_beta   90.00
_cell.angle_gamma   90.00
#
_symmetry.space_group_name_H-M   'P 1'
#
loop_
_entity.id
_entity.type
_entity.pdbx_description
1 polymer ?
#
loop_
_entity_poly.entity_id
_entity_poly.type
_entity_poly.pdbx_seq_one_letter_code
_entity_poly.pdbx_strand_id
1 'polypeptide(L)'
;MDTHIGFAAVQPKNGTITIPAQLRRRFGLDKPGAQVEIIVRDGEIVLLPHVAVPAEQAWFWSERWQAKEREADTDLAAGRATTFDTAEDFLAHLEQINAEADDADRTSGE
;
A
#
# COMPACT_ATOMS: atom_id res chain seq x y z
N MET A 1 -17.21 -20.75 1.56
CA MET A 1 -17.27 -21.99 0.75
C MET A 1 -15.86 -22.28 0.32
N ASP A 2 -15.31 -23.40 0.77
CA ASP A 2 -13.90 -23.69 0.58
C ASP A 2 -13.64 -24.12 -0.86
N THR A 3 -12.57 -23.58 -1.45
CA THR A 3 -12.19 -23.92 -2.82
C THR A 3 -11.03 -24.90 -2.78
N HIS A 4 -11.29 -26.15 -3.18
CA HIS A 4 -10.28 -27.20 -3.27
C HIS A 4 -9.61 -27.15 -4.64
N ILE A 5 -8.33 -26.77 -4.67
CA ILE A 5 -7.58 -26.54 -5.91
C ILE A 5 -6.89 -27.83 -6.42
N GLY A 6 -6.71 -28.81 -5.54
CA GLY A 6 -6.05 -30.09 -5.83
C GLY A 6 -5.09 -30.51 -4.72
N PHE A 7 -4.25 -31.50 -5.02
CA PHE A 7 -3.21 -32.00 -4.10
C PHE A 7 -1.83 -31.53 -4.55
N ALA A 8 -0.97 -31.19 -3.58
CA ALA A 8 0.44 -30.94 -3.81
C ALA A 8 1.25 -32.07 -3.13
N ALA A 9 2.22 -32.63 -3.85
CA ALA A 9 3.15 -33.59 -3.26
C ALA A 9 4.21 -32.86 -2.43
N VAL A 10 4.55 -33.43 -1.28
CA VAL A 10 5.69 -32.99 -0.47
C VAL A 10 6.95 -33.66 -1.01
N GLN A 11 7.93 -32.86 -1.43
CA GLN A 11 9.19 -33.37 -1.95
C GLN A 11 9.99 -34.02 -0.81
N PRO A 12 10.36 -35.32 -0.89
CA PRO A 12 10.94 -36.04 0.24
C PRO A 12 12.28 -35.49 0.75
N LYS A 13 13.06 -34.87 -0.14
CA LYS A 13 14.43 -34.43 0.16
C LYS A 13 14.48 -33.22 1.11
N ASN A 14 13.54 -32.30 0.97
CA ASN A 14 13.58 -31.00 1.64
C ASN A 14 12.22 -30.55 2.19
N GLY A 15 11.18 -31.40 2.09
CA GLY A 15 9.84 -31.09 2.57
C GLY A 15 9.12 -30.00 1.77
N THR A 16 9.60 -29.65 0.57
CA THR A 16 9.01 -28.55 -0.19
C THR A 16 7.72 -28.94 -0.87
N ILE A 17 6.77 -28.00 -0.92
CA ILE A 17 5.58 -28.08 -1.76
C ILE A 17 5.66 -27.01 -2.85
N THR A 18 5.19 -27.34 -4.04
CA THR A 18 5.07 -26.36 -5.12
C THR A 18 3.69 -25.75 -5.09
N ILE A 19 3.59 -24.45 -4.77
CA ILE A 19 2.33 -23.71 -4.89
C ILE A 19 1.98 -23.56 -6.39
N PRO A 20 0.81 -24.03 -6.84
CA PRO A 20 0.42 -23.94 -8.25
C PRO A 20 0.48 -22.53 -8.81
N ALA A 21 0.89 -22.38 -10.07
CA ALA A 21 1.09 -21.07 -10.71
C ALA A 21 -0.13 -20.15 -10.63
N GLN A 22 -1.34 -20.71 -10.73
CA GLN A 22 -2.59 -19.95 -10.59
C GLN A 22 -2.76 -19.32 -9.20
N LEU A 23 -2.36 -20.01 -8.13
CA LEU A 23 -2.43 -19.49 -6.77
C LEU A 23 -1.35 -18.44 -6.54
N ARG A 24 -0.15 -18.65 -7.09
CA ARG A 24 0.92 -17.65 -6.96
C ARG A 24 0.51 -16.30 -7.57
N ARG A 25 -0.01 -16.31 -8.79
CA ARG A 25 -0.50 -15.08 -9.44
C ARG A 25 -1.66 -14.44 -8.68
N ARG A 26 -2.62 -15.26 -8.21
CA ARG A 26 -3.79 -14.78 -7.47
C ARG A 26 -3.42 -14.07 -6.17
N PHE A 27 -2.43 -14.59 -5.45
CA PHE A 27 -2.02 -14.08 -4.14
C PHE A 27 -0.73 -13.25 -4.17
N GLY A 28 -0.21 -12.93 -5.36
CA GLY A 28 1.03 -12.15 -5.52
C GLY A 28 2.29 -12.83 -4.98
N LEU A 29 2.30 -14.16 -4.88
CA LEU A 29 3.46 -14.95 -4.41
C LEU A 29 4.58 -15.08 -5.46
N ASP A 30 4.37 -14.51 -6.64
CA ASP A 30 5.35 -14.37 -7.71
C ASP A 30 6.10 -13.03 -7.66
N LYS A 31 5.74 -12.14 -6.73
CA LYS A 31 6.41 -10.85 -6.54
C LYS A 31 7.67 -10.99 -5.68
N PRO A 32 8.68 -10.12 -5.86
CA PRO A 32 9.83 -10.03 -4.96
C PRO A 32 9.38 -9.79 -3.51
N GLY A 33 10.02 -10.47 -2.56
CA GLY A 33 9.68 -10.33 -1.13
C GLY A 33 8.39 -11.03 -0.71
N ALA A 34 7.73 -11.80 -1.60
CA ALA A 34 6.61 -12.64 -1.21
C ALA A 34 7.03 -13.70 -0.18
N GLN A 35 6.24 -13.82 0.87
CA GLN A 35 6.41 -14.74 1.97
C GLN A 35 5.08 -15.43 2.26
N VAL A 36 5.12 -16.55 2.98
CA VAL A 36 3.93 -17.20 3.52
C VAL A 36 4.16 -17.40 5.00
N GLU A 37 3.20 -16.96 5.82
CA GLU A 37 3.14 -17.34 7.22
C GLU A 37 2.54 -18.74 7.30
N ILE A 38 3.15 -19.59 8.13
CA ILE A 38 2.71 -20.97 8.35
C ILE A 38 2.06 -21.05 9.73
N ILE A 39 0.76 -21.31 9.76
CA ILE A 39 -0.02 -21.46 10.99
C ILE A 39 -0.45 -22.91 11.12
N VAL A 40 -0.24 -23.50 12.30
CA VAL A 40 -0.73 -24.85 12.63
C VAL A 40 -1.98 -24.73 13.49
N ARG A 41 -3.06 -25.39 13.09
CA ARG A 41 -4.34 -25.45 13.82
C ARG A 41 -4.89 -26.85 13.73
N ASP A 42 -5.18 -27.52 14.84
CA ASP A 42 -5.92 -28.81 14.94
C ASP A 42 -6.04 -29.66 13.64
N GLY A 43 -4.91 -30.20 13.15
CA GLY A 43 -4.86 -31.07 11.97
C GLY A 43 -4.68 -30.37 10.61
N GLU A 44 -4.62 -29.05 10.60
CA GLU A 44 -4.46 -28.18 9.43
C GLU A 44 -3.13 -27.41 9.47
N ILE A 45 -2.57 -27.21 8.28
CA ILE A 45 -1.50 -26.24 8.03
C ILE A 45 -2.10 -25.15 7.14
N VAL A 46 -2.20 -23.94 7.66
CA VAL A 46 -2.72 -22.77 6.95
C VAL A 46 -1.55 -21.92 6.48
N LEU A 47 -1.54 -21.58 5.20
CA LEU A 47 -0.54 -20.71 4.59
C LEU A 47 -1.16 -19.34 4.31
N LEU A 48 -0.69 -18.29 5.00
CA LEU A 48 -1.15 -16.92 4.79
C LEU A 48 -0.13 -16.15 3.93
N PRO A 49 -0.48 -15.77 2.69
CA PRO A 49 0.37 -14.95 1.84
C PRO A 49 0.66 -13.58 2.47
N HIS A 50 1.93 -13.24 2.52
CA HIS A 50 2.43 -11.91 2.91
C HIS A 50 3.31 -11.36 1.79
N VAL A 51 3.24 -10.05 1.57
CA VAL A 51 4.21 -9.35 0.74
C VAL A 51 5.04 -8.51 1.69
N ALA A 52 6.31 -8.89 1.87
CA ALA A 52 7.20 -8.11 2.72
C ALA A 52 7.44 -6.74 2.09
N VAL A 53 7.18 -5.69 2.85
CA VAL A 53 7.54 -4.32 2.48
C VAL A 53 8.94 -4.05 3.01
N PRO A 54 9.89 -3.55 2.20
CA PRO A 54 11.19 -3.11 2.70
C PRO A 54 11.02 -2.17 3.89
N ALA A 55 11.82 -2.33 4.94
CA ALA A 55 11.66 -1.55 6.18
C ALA A 55 11.70 -0.03 5.92
N GLU A 56 12.52 0.41 4.96
CA GLU A 56 12.63 1.81 4.54
C GLU A 56 11.34 2.37 3.90
N GLN A 57 10.41 1.52 3.47
CA GLN A 57 9.12 1.89 2.86
C GLN A 57 7.94 1.57 3.79
N ALA A 58 8.18 0.96 4.95
CA ALA A 58 7.13 0.57 5.90
C ALA A 58 6.34 1.79 6.43
N TRP A 59 6.96 2.97 6.47
CA TRP A 59 6.32 4.21 6.91
C TRP A 59 5.10 4.59 6.06
N PHE A 60 5.09 4.25 4.77
CA PHE A 60 3.95 4.50 3.86
C PHE A 60 2.70 3.74 4.32
N TRP A 61 2.88 2.60 4.98
CA TRP A 61 1.82 1.75 5.50
C TRP A 61 1.43 2.08 6.95
N SER A 62 2.02 3.09 7.56
CA SER A 62 1.59 3.55 8.88
C SER A 62 0.15 4.07 8.83
N GLU A 63 -0.64 3.82 9.89
CA GLU A 63 -2.05 4.27 9.97
C GLU A 63 -2.20 5.76 9.70
N ARG A 64 -1.27 6.57 10.22
CA ARG A 64 -1.24 8.02 10.01
C ARG A 64 -1.08 8.37 8.54
N TRP A 65 -0.20 7.69 7.82
CA TRP A 65 0.02 7.95 6.39
C TRP A 65 -1.18 7.50 5.55
N GLN A 66 -1.67 6.29 5.80
CA GLN A 66 -2.86 5.76 5.12
C GLN A 66 -4.12 6.60 5.38
N ALA A 67 -4.22 7.24 6.54
CA ALA A 67 -5.30 8.19 6.83
C ALA A 67 -5.22 9.43 5.94
N LYS A 68 -4.02 10.01 5.80
CA LYS A 68 -3.80 11.16 4.90
C LYS A 68 -4.02 10.80 3.44
N GLU A 69 -3.62 9.60 3.01
CA GLU A 69 -3.88 9.13 1.65
C GLU A 69 -5.37 9.05 1.35
N ARG A 70 -6.16 8.47 2.27
CA ARG A 70 -7.63 8.41 2.13
C ARG A 70 -8.29 9.78 2.12
N GLU A 71 -7.77 10.73 2.89
CA GLU A 71 -8.23 12.12 2.86
C GLU A 71 -7.94 12.77 1.50
N ALA A 72 -6.71 12.64 1.00
CA ALA A 72 -6.32 13.14 -0.31
C ALA A 72 -7.16 12.52 -1.45
N ASP A 73 -7.41 11.21 -1.42
CA ASP A 73 -8.30 10.53 -2.36
C ASP A 73 -9.73 11.09 -2.30
N THR A 74 -10.22 11.40 -1.09
CA THR A 74 -11.54 11.99 -0.89
C THR A 74 -11.61 13.41 -1.44
N ASP A 75 -10.55 14.20 -1.26
CA ASP A 75 -10.42 15.55 -1.81
C ASP A 75 -10.39 15.52 -3.35
N LEU A 76 -9.59 14.63 -3.93
CA LEU A 76 -9.53 14.40 -5.38
C LEU A 76 -10.90 14.01 -5.94
N ALA A 77 -11.57 13.03 -5.31
CA ALA A 77 -12.89 12.58 -5.74
C ALA A 77 -13.97 13.67 -5.61
N ALA A 78 -13.83 14.56 -4.63
CA ALA A 78 -14.72 15.69 -4.44
C ALA A 78 -14.36 16.92 -5.29
N GLY A 79 -13.31 16.85 -6.12
CA GLY A 79 -12.84 17.97 -6.92
C GLY A 79 -12.19 19.09 -6.11
N ARG A 80 -11.80 18.83 -4.86
CA ARG A 80 -11.04 19.74 -4.00
C ARG A 80 -9.54 19.67 -4.30
N ALA A 81 -9.20 19.68 -5.58
CA ALA A 81 -7.83 19.67 -6.06
C ALA A 81 -7.69 20.68 -7.19
N THR A 82 -6.55 21.37 -7.22
CA THR A 82 -6.22 22.32 -8.28
C THR A 82 -5.24 21.66 -9.24
N THR A 83 -5.54 21.71 -10.53
CA THR A 83 -4.67 21.23 -11.62
C THR A 83 -4.12 22.41 -12.39
N PHE A 84 -2.89 22.28 -12.89
CA PHE A 84 -2.21 23.31 -13.67
C PHE A 84 -1.72 22.71 -14.98
N ASP A 85 -1.85 23.47 -16.08
CA ASP A 85 -1.42 23.03 -17.41
C ASP A 85 0.10 23.15 -17.59
N THR A 86 0.74 24.07 -16.84
CA THR A 86 2.19 24.31 -16.89
C THR A 86 2.82 24.33 -15.50
N ALA A 87 4.13 24.12 -15.44
CA ALA A 87 4.88 24.21 -14.19
C ALA A 87 4.95 25.66 -13.68
N GLU A 88 4.99 26.62 -14.60
CA GLU A 88 4.98 28.05 -14.31
C GLU A 88 3.68 28.46 -13.59
N ASP A 89 2.52 27.98 -14.06
CA ASP A 89 1.23 28.26 -13.42
C ASP A 89 1.16 27.66 -12.00
N PHE A 90 1.71 26.46 -11.80
CA PHE A 90 1.81 25.83 -10.49
C PHE A 90 2.69 26.63 -9.53
N LEU A 91 3.86 27.08 -9.99
CA LEU A 91 4.79 27.87 -9.17
C LEU A 91 4.18 29.23 -8.79
N ALA A 92 3.54 29.93 -9.72
CA ALA A 92 2.87 31.19 -9.44
C ALA A 92 1.77 31.04 -8.38
N HIS A 93 1.00 29.95 -8.43
CA HIS A 93 -0.02 29.66 -7.43
C HIS A 93 0.59 29.33 -6.06
N LEU A 94 1.71 28.61 -5.99
CA LEU A 94 2.42 28.37 -4.73
C LEU A 94 2.96 29.66 -4.10
N GLU A 95 3.52 30.56 -4.91
CA GLU A 95 3.99 31.86 -4.45
C GLU A 95 2.84 32.70 -3.88
N GLN A 96 1.67 32.67 -4.53
CA GLN A 96 0.47 33.34 -4.04
C GLN A 96 0.01 32.78 -2.68
N ILE A 97 -0.10 31.45 -2.54
CA ILE A 97 -0.50 30.83 -1.27
C ILE A 97 0.48 31.20 -0.15
N ASN A 98 1.78 31.23 -0.44
CA ASN A 98 2.79 31.56 0.55
C ASN A 98 2.68 33.03 1.02
N ALA A 99 2.43 33.95 0.07
CA ALA A 99 2.22 35.36 0.39
C ALA A 99 0.96 35.59 1.25
N GLU A 100 -0.14 34.89 0.94
CA GLU A 100 -1.39 34.96 1.70
C GLU A 100 -1.22 34.41 3.14
N ALA A 101 -0.44 33.33 3.30
CA ALA A 101 -0.11 32.77 4.61
C ALA A 101 0.73 33.73 5.47
N ASP A 102 1.72 34.40 4.87
CA ASP A 102 2.58 35.37 5.54
C ASP A 102 1.80 36.61 6.03
N ASP A 103 0.79 37.05 5.28
CA ASP A 103 -0.05 38.20 5.66
C ASP A 103 -1.11 37.84 6.73
N ALA A 104 -1.59 36.59 6.74
CA ALA A 104 -2.50 36.08 7.79
C ALA A 104 -1.82 35.97 9.16
N ASP A 105 -0.52 35.63 9.20
CA ASP A 105 0.27 35.56 10.43
C ASP A 105 0.59 36.96 10.99
N ARG A 106 0.82 37.94 10.11
CA ARG A 106 1.02 39.36 10.50
C ARG A 106 -0.24 40.01 11.08
N THR A 107 -1.42 39.62 10.61
CA THR A 107 -2.71 40.20 11.05
C THR A 107 -3.31 39.52 12.29
N SER A 108 -2.84 38.32 12.65
CA SER A 108 -3.26 37.62 13.88
C SER A 108 -2.40 37.95 15.11
N GLY A 109 -1.32 38.72 14.93
CA GLY A 109 -0.36 39.11 15.97
C GLY A 109 -0.56 40.52 16.57
N GLU A 110 -1.60 41.26 16.18
CA GLU A 110 -2.01 42.55 16.78
C GLU A 110 -3.19 42.38 17.75
#